data_AF-V6L7R2-F1
#
_entry.id   AF-V6L7R2-F1
#
_cell.length_a   1.000
_cell.length_b   1.000
_cell.length_c   1.000
_cell.angle_alpha   90.00
_cell.angle_beta   90.00
_cell.angle_gamma   90.00
#
_symmetry.space_group_name_H-M   'P 1'
#
loop_
_entity.id
_entity.type
_entity.pdbx_description
1 polymer ?
#
loop_
_entity_poly.entity_id
_entity_poly.type
_entity_poly.pdbx_seq_one_letter_code
_entity_poly.pdbx_strand_id
1 'polypeptide(L)'
;QDPGYPVNVVDPLFLNWFLLALFLWRLTAPLVRAMRWPMPLALGLSVLASVTPEVGPDLDLQRVLQFLPFFVLGTTLQPRHFALLRERRVRWAAVPVAAGALALAYWAAPRMDYAWLYHTQSAQDLGAPPLAGAAMSLALLGCSALLTACFLAWVPRRRTWFTALGGGTLYGYLLHGFPAKGSVYRGWYEQPWVGSPAGMVAVTAFAALLVTVLCTAPVRRLFRFAVEPRLDWLFRTAPADGGASPQRDPVSPPEHKVRA
;
A
#
# COMPACT_ATOMS: atom_id res chain seq x y z
N GLN A 1 -6.31 7.61 26.45
CA GLN A 1 -7.41 6.90 25.75
C GLN A 1 -7.96 5.85 26.70
N ASP A 2 -9.29 5.72 26.75
CA ASP A 2 -9.99 4.88 27.74
C ASP A 2 -9.66 3.38 27.59
N PRO A 3 -9.31 2.68 28.68
CA PRO A 3 -9.04 1.24 28.69
C PRO A 3 -10.28 0.36 28.42
N GLY A 4 -11.47 0.97 28.31
CA GLY A 4 -12.75 0.31 28.05
C GLY A 4 -13.23 0.36 26.59
N TYR A 5 -12.36 0.66 25.62
CA TYR A 5 -12.77 0.74 24.20
C TYR A 5 -13.46 -0.58 23.77
N PRO A 6 -14.78 -0.57 23.52
CA PRO A 6 -15.51 -1.79 23.21
C PRO A 6 -14.97 -2.35 21.89
N VAL A 7 -14.82 -3.68 21.82
CA VAL A 7 -14.45 -4.36 20.58
C VAL A 7 -15.62 -4.17 19.60
N ASN A 8 -15.53 -3.12 18.79
CA ASN A 8 -16.53 -2.81 17.79
C ASN A 8 -16.16 -3.56 16.50
N VAL A 9 -17.05 -4.43 16.03
CA VAL A 9 -16.87 -5.19 14.78
C VAL A 9 -16.90 -4.26 13.56
N VAL A 10 -17.54 -3.08 13.72
CA VAL A 10 -17.75 -2.08 12.67
C VAL A 10 -16.65 -1.00 12.65
N ASP A 11 -15.86 -0.88 13.73
CA ASP A 11 -14.69 0.01 13.81
C ASP A 11 -13.42 -0.86 13.84
N PRO A 12 -12.86 -1.23 12.67
CA PRO A 12 -11.66 -2.04 12.61
C PRO A 12 -10.54 -1.36 13.40
N LEU A 13 -10.14 -1.96 14.53
CA LEU A 13 -8.95 -1.54 15.30
C LEU A 13 -7.85 -1.08 14.33
N PHE A 14 -7.32 0.13 14.51
CA PHE A 14 -6.34 0.93 13.71
C PHE A 14 -5.48 0.26 12.60
N LEU A 15 -5.21 -1.05 12.66
CA LEU A 15 -4.52 -1.86 11.64
C LEU A 15 -5.46 -2.59 10.65
N ASN A 16 -6.74 -2.79 10.96
CA ASN A 16 -7.59 -3.68 10.16
C ASN A 16 -8.18 -2.99 8.93
N TRP A 17 -8.20 -1.66 8.91
CA TRP A 17 -8.73 -0.88 7.80
C TRP A 17 -8.02 -1.18 6.48
N PHE A 18 -6.70 -1.35 6.50
CA PHE A 18 -5.93 -1.61 5.29
C PHE A 18 -6.21 -3.02 4.75
N LEU A 19 -6.39 -4.00 5.64
CA LEU A 19 -6.76 -5.36 5.24
C LEU A 19 -8.15 -5.39 4.62
N LEU A 20 -9.10 -4.66 5.22
CA LEU A 20 -10.44 -4.50 4.68
C LEU A 20 -10.40 -3.78 3.32
N ALA A 21 -9.62 -2.70 3.20
CA ALA A 21 -9.38 -1.99 1.95
C ALA A 21 -8.82 -2.94 0.88
N LEU A 22 -7.78 -3.72 1.21
CA LEU A 22 -7.19 -4.71 0.32
C LEU A 22 -8.20 -5.78 -0.10
N PHE A 23 -9.06 -6.24 0.81
CA PHE A 23 -10.11 -7.20 0.51
C PHE A 23 -11.12 -6.62 -0.50
N LEU A 24 -11.64 -5.42 -0.22
CA LEU A 24 -12.58 -4.71 -1.10
C LEU A 24 -11.98 -4.40 -2.47
N TRP A 25 -10.73 -3.93 -2.51
CA TRP A 25 -10.02 -3.65 -3.75
C TRP A 25 -9.75 -4.94 -4.56
N ARG A 26 -9.36 -6.03 -3.89
CA ARG A 26 -9.19 -7.34 -4.57
C ARG A 26 -10.50 -7.86 -5.13
N LEU A 27 -11.60 -7.69 -4.41
CA LEU A 27 -12.95 -8.07 -4.88
C LEU A 27 -13.37 -7.25 -6.10
N THR A 28 -13.01 -5.97 -6.14
CA THR A 28 -13.33 -5.06 -7.26
C THR A 28 -12.33 -5.17 -8.44
N ALA A 29 -11.18 -5.82 -8.26
CA ALA A 29 -10.15 -5.94 -9.29
C ALA A 29 -10.64 -6.52 -10.64
N PRO A 30 -11.50 -7.56 -10.70
CA PRO A 30 -12.04 -8.07 -11.96
C PRO A 30 -12.88 -7.00 -12.69
N LEU A 31 -13.68 -6.23 -11.94
CA LEU A 31 -14.51 -5.15 -12.49
C LEU A 31 -13.63 -4.02 -13.05
N VAL A 32 -12.59 -3.61 -12.31
CA VAL A 32 -11.62 -2.61 -12.76
C VAL A 32 -10.97 -3.02 -14.08
N ARG A 33 -10.60 -4.30 -14.24
CA ARG A 33 -9.99 -4.82 -15.47
C ARG A 33 -10.95 -4.90 -16.65
N ALA A 34 -12.24 -5.11 -16.40
CA ALA A 34 -13.27 -5.13 -17.45
C ALA A 34 -13.66 -3.72 -17.94
N MET A 35 -13.31 -2.67 -17.19
CA MET A 35 -13.74 -1.31 -17.44
C MET A 35 -12.88 -0.61 -18.50
N ARG A 36 -13.51 0.19 -19.38
CA ARG A 36 -12.80 0.97 -20.41
C ARG A 36 -12.07 2.20 -19.84
N TRP A 37 -12.62 2.81 -18.78
CA TRP A 37 -12.12 4.05 -18.17
C TRP A 37 -12.02 3.95 -16.64
N PRO A 38 -11.20 3.02 -16.09
CA PRO A 38 -11.16 2.77 -14.65
C PRO A 38 -10.56 3.93 -13.84
N MET A 39 -9.60 4.67 -14.41
CA MET A 39 -8.96 5.80 -13.71
C MET A 39 -9.89 6.99 -13.50
N PRO A 40 -10.61 7.52 -14.51
CA PRO A 40 -11.59 8.58 -14.29
C PRO A 40 -12.66 8.21 -13.27
N LEU A 41 -13.14 6.96 -13.28
CA LEU A 41 -14.11 6.51 -12.28
C LEU A 41 -13.51 6.51 -10.87
N ALA A 42 -12.30 5.96 -10.70
CA ALA A 42 -11.64 5.94 -9.40
C ALA A 42 -11.39 7.35 -8.85
N LEU A 43 -10.97 8.29 -9.71
CA LEU A 43 -10.82 9.70 -9.35
C LEU A 43 -12.15 10.33 -8.94
N GLY A 44 -13.22 10.06 -9.70
CA GLY A 44 -14.57 10.51 -9.37
C GLY A 44 -15.03 10.00 -8.01
N LEU A 45 -14.86 8.70 -7.73
CA LEU A 45 -15.21 8.09 -6.44
C LEU A 45 -14.37 8.63 -5.28
N SER A 46 -13.07 8.87 -5.50
CA SER A 46 -12.20 9.50 -4.51
C SER A 46 -12.65 10.92 -4.18
N VAL A 47 -12.97 11.72 -5.20
CA VAL A 47 -13.45 13.09 -5.01
C VAL A 47 -14.81 13.08 -4.31
N LEU A 48 -15.75 12.23 -4.75
CA LEU A 48 -17.05 12.08 -4.09
C LEU A 48 -16.89 11.71 -2.61
N ALA A 49 -16.05 10.73 -2.29
CA ALA A 49 -15.77 10.37 -0.90
C ALA A 49 -15.15 11.52 -0.09
N SER A 50 -14.37 12.40 -0.72
CA SER A 50 -13.80 13.58 -0.04
C SER A 50 -14.82 14.69 0.23
N VAL A 51 -15.99 14.69 -0.43
CA VAL A 51 -17.00 15.76 -0.33
C VAL A 51 -18.36 15.28 0.17
N THR A 52 -18.47 14.02 0.60
CA THR A 52 -19.72 13.42 1.09
C THR A 52 -19.55 13.02 2.56
N PRO A 53 -20.06 13.83 3.52
CA PRO A 53 -19.94 13.56 4.96
C PRO A 53 -20.67 12.29 5.39
N GLU A 54 -21.69 11.88 4.63
CA GLU A 54 -22.48 10.68 4.91
C GLU A 54 -21.70 9.38 4.69
N VAL A 55 -20.55 9.44 3.99
CA VAL A 55 -19.57 8.36 3.99
C VAL A 55 -18.85 8.42 5.34
N GLY A 56 -19.53 7.93 6.39
CA GLY A 56 -19.03 7.95 7.75
C GLY A 56 -17.71 7.19 7.93
N PRO A 57 -17.06 7.33 9.08
CA PRO A 57 -15.82 6.63 9.41
C PRO A 57 -16.03 5.10 9.56
N ASP A 58 -17.28 4.65 9.56
CA ASP A 58 -17.64 3.24 9.64
C ASP A 58 -16.89 2.42 8.58
N LEU A 59 -16.19 1.37 9.04
CA LEU A 59 -15.36 0.49 8.21
C LEU A 59 -14.21 1.19 7.44
N ASP A 60 -13.83 2.43 7.81
CA ASP A 60 -12.83 3.23 7.10
C ASP A 60 -13.16 3.43 5.60
N LEU A 61 -14.44 3.34 5.22
CA LEU A 61 -14.88 3.35 3.82
C LEU A 61 -14.41 4.61 3.08
N GLN A 62 -14.39 5.74 3.79
CA GLN A 62 -13.91 7.00 3.23
C GLN A 62 -12.46 6.91 2.74
N ARG A 63 -11.59 6.27 3.54
CA ARG A 63 -10.19 6.04 3.21
C ARG A 63 -10.05 5.03 2.06
N VAL A 64 -10.87 3.98 2.05
CA VAL A 64 -10.89 2.97 0.97
C VAL A 64 -11.22 3.62 -0.39
N LEU A 65 -12.20 4.51 -0.42
CA LEU A 65 -12.63 5.20 -1.64
C LEU A 65 -11.63 6.28 -2.06
N GLN A 66 -11.11 7.08 -1.12
CA GLN A 66 -10.12 8.13 -1.42
C GLN A 66 -8.79 7.55 -1.95
N PHE A 67 -8.36 6.37 -1.51
CA PHE A 67 -7.16 5.71 -2.02
C PHE A 67 -7.39 4.76 -3.22
N LEU A 68 -8.64 4.56 -3.64
CA LEU A 68 -8.98 3.73 -4.81
C LEU A 68 -8.18 4.09 -6.09
N PRO A 69 -7.90 5.37 -6.42
CA PRO A 69 -7.09 5.71 -7.58
C PRO A 69 -5.70 5.08 -7.57
N PHE A 70 -5.06 4.92 -6.41
CA PHE A 70 -3.75 4.26 -6.33
C PHE A 70 -3.84 2.78 -6.59
N PHE A 71 -4.88 2.11 -6.09
CA PHE A 71 -5.12 0.72 -6.39
C PHE A 71 -5.33 0.49 -7.89
N VAL A 72 -6.21 1.28 -8.51
CA VAL A 72 -6.48 1.21 -9.94
C VAL A 72 -5.22 1.52 -10.76
N LEU A 73 -4.47 2.56 -10.41
CA LEU A 73 -3.19 2.89 -11.03
C LEU A 73 -2.22 1.69 -10.94
N GLY A 74 -2.08 1.09 -9.77
CA GLY A 74 -1.24 -0.09 -9.54
C GLY A 74 -1.62 -1.28 -10.44
N THR A 75 -2.92 -1.51 -10.68
CA THR A 75 -3.41 -2.59 -11.56
C THR A 75 -3.25 -2.31 -13.05
N THR A 76 -3.14 -1.04 -13.45
CA THR A 76 -3.00 -0.62 -14.86
C THR A 76 -1.54 -0.36 -15.26
N LEU A 77 -0.63 -0.20 -14.28
CA LEU A 77 0.79 0.01 -14.53
C LEU A 77 1.47 -1.22 -15.16
N GLN A 78 1.95 -1.02 -16.39
CA GLN A 78 2.77 -1.98 -17.14
C GLN A 78 4.29 -1.80 -16.89
N PRO A 79 5.12 -2.83 -17.17
CA PRO A 79 6.58 -2.77 -17.03
C PRO A 79 7.26 -1.60 -17.74
N ARG A 80 6.70 -1.14 -18.87
CA ARG A 80 7.21 0.02 -19.63
C ARG A 80 7.20 1.32 -18.82
N HIS A 81 6.19 1.54 -17.97
CA HIS A 81 6.12 2.76 -17.16
C HIS A 81 7.23 2.79 -16.11
N PHE A 82 7.55 1.62 -15.52
CA PHE A 82 8.68 1.48 -14.62
C PHE A 82 10.03 1.62 -15.34
N ALA A 83 10.11 1.32 -16.63
CA ALA A 83 11.33 1.56 -17.41
C ALA A 83 11.61 3.07 -17.55
N LEU A 84 10.58 3.87 -17.83
CA LEU A 84 10.68 5.34 -17.90
C LEU A 84 11.15 5.94 -16.57
N LEU A 85 10.58 5.51 -15.45
CA LEU A 85 10.98 5.99 -14.12
C LEU A 85 12.46 5.73 -13.78
N ARG A 86 13.07 4.74 -14.45
CA ARG A 86 14.46 4.33 -14.19
C ARG A 86 15.47 5.08 -15.04
N GLU A 87 15.04 5.93 -15.97
CA GLU A 87 15.93 6.74 -16.78
C GLU A 87 16.78 7.66 -15.91
N ARG A 88 18.06 7.83 -16.28
CA ARG A 88 19.00 8.67 -15.53
C ARG A 88 18.48 10.12 -15.39
N ARG A 89 17.80 10.63 -16.41
CA ARG A 89 17.16 11.95 -16.42
C ARG A 89 16.08 12.05 -15.34
N VAL A 90 15.19 11.06 -15.26
CA VAL A 90 14.11 11.02 -14.26
C VAL A 90 14.67 10.89 -12.85
N ARG A 91 15.71 10.08 -12.65
CA ARG A 91 16.38 9.93 -11.35
C ARG A 91 16.99 11.23 -10.84
N TRP A 92 17.59 12.02 -11.73
CA TRP A 92 18.10 13.33 -11.38
C TRP A 92 16.98 14.36 -11.18
N ALA A 93 15.94 14.35 -12.02
CA ALA A 93 14.77 15.20 -11.86
C ALA A 93 13.99 14.92 -10.57
N ALA A 94 14.00 13.69 -10.07
CA ALA A 94 13.39 13.33 -8.80
C ALA A 94 14.03 14.03 -7.59
N VAL A 95 15.30 14.43 -7.67
CA VAL A 95 16.00 15.12 -6.57
C VAL A 95 15.41 16.51 -6.28
N PRO A 96 15.36 17.46 -7.23
CA PRO A 96 14.73 18.76 -6.98
C PRO A 96 13.22 18.63 -6.71
N VAL A 97 12.52 17.65 -7.30
CA VAL A 97 11.10 17.42 -7.00
C VAL A 97 10.89 16.99 -5.55
N ALA A 98 11.65 16.01 -5.06
CA ALA A 98 11.57 15.56 -3.68
C ALA A 98 12.03 16.64 -2.69
N ALA A 99 13.08 17.40 -3.02
CA ALA A 99 13.53 18.53 -2.21
C ALA A 99 12.46 19.64 -2.15
N GLY A 100 11.83 19.96 -3.28
CA GLY A 100 10.72 20.92 -3.35
C GLY A 100 9.50 20.46 -2.57
N ALA A 101 9.14 19.17 -2.66
CA ALA A 101 8.06 18.59 -1.88
C ALA A 101 8.37 18.60 -0.37
N LEU A 102 9.62 18.37 0.04
CA LEU A 102 10.05 18.49 1.43
C LEU A 102 9.93 19.94 1.93
N ALA A 103 10.41 20.91 1.15
CA ALA A 103 10.28 22.32 1.47
C ALA A 103 8.80 22.74 1.57
N LEU A 104 7.96 22.28 0.64
CA LEU A 104 6.52 22.49 0.66
C LEU A 104 5.88 21.87 1.91
N ALA A 105 6.29 20.66 2.30
CA ALA A 105 5.78 20.00 3.50
C ALA A 105 6.10 20.79 4.78
N TYR A 106 7.34 21.29 4.93
CA TYR A 106 7.70 22.14 6.07
C TYR A 106 6.96 23.49 6.07
N TRP A 107 6.73 24.06 4.88
CA TRP A 107 5.95 25.28 4.75
C TRP A 107 4.46 25.06 5.05
N ALA A 108 3.90 23.92 4.64
CA ALA A 108 2.50 23.58 4.84
C ALA A 108 2.19 23.08 6.25
N ALA A 109 3.16 22.46 6.94
CA ALA A 109 2.97 21.86 8.27
C ALA A 109 2.27 22.77 9.31
N PRO A 110 2.61 24.06 9.47
CA PRO A 110 1.90 24.94 10.40
C PRO A 110 0.61 25.57 9.83
N ARG A 111 0.29 25.33 8.56
CA ARG A 111 -0.79 26.02 7.82
C ARG A 111 -1.93 25.10 7.39
N MET A 112 -1.69 23.80 7.39
CA MET A 112 -2.61 22.78 6.92
C MET A 112 -2.89 21.79 8.03
N ASP A 113 -4.15 21.45 8.22
CA ASP A 113 -4.52 20.36 9.11
C ASP A 113 -3.95 19.04 8.58
N TYR A 114 -3.20 18.33 9.40
CA TYR A 114 -2.64 17.04 9.03
C TYR A 114 -3.72 15.99 8.75
N ALA A 115 -4.95 16.20 9.24
CA ALA A 115 -6.09 15.31 9.03
C ALA A 115 -6.40 15.09 7.53
N TRP A 116 -6.10 16.08 6.68
CA TRP A 116 -6.18 15.93 5.21
C TRP A 116 -5.34 14.77 4.67
N LEU A 117 -4.20 14.47 5.30
CA LEU A 117 -3.30 13.38 4.89
C LEU A 117 -3.80 12.00 5.31
N TYR A 118 -4.70 11.93 6.30
CA TYR A 118 -5.23 10.67 6.81
C TYR A 118 -6.37 10.11 5.94
N HIS A 119 -7.00 10.94 5.10
CA HIS A 119 -8.13 10.58 4.23
C HIS A 119 -9.29 9.90 4.99
N THR A 120 -9.49 10.25 6.26
CA THR A 120 -10.52 9.68 7.16
C THR A 120 -11.75 10.56 7.34
N GLN A 121 -11.72 11.77 6.79
CA GLN A 121 -12.73 12.80 7.03
C GLN A 121 -13.09 13.47 5.71
N SER A 122 -14.33 13.96 5.63
CA SER A 122 -14.77 14.75 4.48
C SER A 122 -14.26 16.18 4.61
N ALA A 123 -14.27 16.93 3.51
CA ALA A 123 -13.92 18.34 3.53
C ALA A 123 -14.76 19.11 4.54
N GLN A 124 -16.05 18.79 4.65
CA GLN A 124 -16.97 19.43 5.57
C GLN A 124 -16.66 19.11 7.03
N ASP A 125 -16.23 17.88 7.35
CA ASP A 125 -15.77 17.52 8.69
C ASP A 125 -14.51 18.30 9.09
N LEU A 126 -13.70 18.69 8.09
CA LEU A 126 -12.52 19.54 8.24
C LEU A 126 -12.84 21.04 8.17
N GLY A 127 -14.13 21.42 8.15
CA GLY A 127 -14.58 22.81 8.07
C GLY A 127 -14.32 23.49 6.72
N ALA A 128 -14.05 22.72 5.66
CA ALA A 128 -13.76 23.22 4.32
C ALA A 128 -14.95 23.01 3.36
N PRO A 129 -15.12 23.90 2.36
CA PRO A 129 -16.17 23.76 1.37
C PRO A 129 -15.91 22.56 0.43
N PRO A 130 -16.95 21.94 -0.16
CA PRO A 130 -16.82 20.77 -1.03
C PRO A 130 -15.81 20.96 -2.18
N LEU A 131 -15.80 22.14 -2.81
CA LEU A 131 -14.88 22.43 -3.90
C LEU A 131 -13.41 22.44 -3.43
N ALA A 132 -13.15 22.95 -2.23
CA ALA A 132 -11.82 22.88 -1.62
C ALA A 132 -11.45 21.43 -1.29
N GLY A 133 -12.42 20.61 -0.85
CA GLY A 133 -12.28 19.16 -0.68
C GLY A 133 -11.81 18.44 -1.93
N ALA A 134 -12.54 18.63 -3.03
CA ALA A 134 -12.21 18.05 -4.32
C ALA A 134 -10.82 18.48 -4.80
N ALA A 135 -10.50 19.77 -4.70
CA ALA A 135 -9.19 20.31 -5.08
C ALA A 135 -8.06 19.74 -4.21
N MET A 136 -8.24 19.70 -2.90
CA MET A 136 -7.28 19.17 -1.95
C MET A 136 -7.05 17.67 -2.17
N SER A 137 -8.12 16.89 -2.34
CA SER A 137 -8.03 15.45 -2.60
C SER A 137 -7.21 15.17 -3.87
N LEU A 138 -7.48 15.90 -4.96
CA LEU A 138 -6.73 15.74 -6.22
C LEU A 138 -5.28 16.22 -6.08
N ALA A 139 -5.03 17.31 -5.36
CA ALA A 139 -3.69 17.83 -5.12
C ALA A 139 -2.84 16.85 -4.29
N LEU A 140 -3.39 16.31 -3.22
CA LEU A 140 -2.73 15.32 -2.36
C LEU A 140 -2.50 14.00 -3.10
N LEU A 141 -3.48 13.53 -3.88
CA LEU A 141 -3.33 12.36 -4.73
C LEU A 141 -2.20 12.55 -5.75
N GLY A 142 -2.19 13.69 -6.45
CA GLY A 142 -1.15 14.04 -7.42
C GLY A 142 0.23 14.15 -6.78
N CYS A 143 0.34 14.83 -5.64
CA CYS A 143 1.59 14.96 -4.88
C CYS A 143 2.10 13.59 -4.42
N SER A 144 1.22 12.76 -3.87
CA SER A 144 1.55 11.41 -3.42
C SER A 144 1.97 10.51 -4.58
N ALA A 145 1.31 10.59 -5.74
CA ALA A 145 1.70 9.87 -6.94
C ALA A 145 3.08 10.32 -7.47
N LEU A 146 3.34 11.62 -7.47
CA LEU A 146 4.62 12.20 -7.89
C LEU A 146 5.77 11.79 -6.96
N LEU A 147 5.55 11.87 -5.65
CA LEU A 147 6.52 11.42 -4.64
C LEU A 147 6.79 9.91 -4.73
N THR A 148 5.74 9.12 -4.95
CA THR A 148 5.87 7.68 -5.20
C THR A 148 6.71 7.42 -6.45
N ALA A 149 6.47 8.16 -7.54
CA ALA A 149 7.27 8.06 -8.76
C ALA A 149 8.75 8.44 -8.53
N CYS A 150 9.02 9.49 -7.75
CA CYS A 150 10.37 9.91 -7.35
C CYS A 150 11.07 8.81 -6.54
N PHE A 151 10.38 8.25 -5.55
CA PHE A 151 10.89 7.13 -4.77
C PHE A 151 11.22 5.92 -5.66
N LEU A 152 10.28 5.52 -6.53
CA LEU A 152 10.47 4.39 -7.45
C LEU A 152 11.60 4.61 -8.46
N ALA A 153 11.87 5.85 -8.85
CA ALA A 153 13.02 6.18 -9.71
C ALA A 153 14.36 5.85 -9.01
N TRP A 154 14.43 6.00 -7.69
CA TRP A 154 15.64 5.70 -6.92
C TRP A 154 15.77 4.23 -6.52
N VAL A 155 14.69 3.45 -6.55
CA VAL A 155 14.71 2.03 -6.20
C VAL A 155 15.60 1.23 -7.18
N PRO A 156 16.61 0.50 -6.68
CA PRO A 156 17.50 -0.31 -7.52
C PRO A 156 16.82 -1.58 -8.06
N ARG A 157 17.25 -2.06 -9.24
CA ARG A 157 16.72 -3.30 -9.86
C ARG A 157 17.25 -4.58 -9.24
N ARG A 158 18.45 -4.53 -8.65
CA ARG A 158 19.12 -5.70 -8.10
C ARG A 158 18.49 -6.09 -6.77
N ARG A 159 18.50 -7.39 -6.45
CA ARG A 159 18.17 -7.84 -5.11
C ARG A 159 19.22 -7.29 -4.15
N THR A 160 18.75 -6.59 -3.13
CA THR A 160 19.56 -6.04 -2.03
C THR A 160 19.18 -6.74 -0.74
N TRP A 161 19.95 -6.53 0.33
CA TRP A 161 19.64 -7.07 1.66
C TRP A 161 18.23 -6.67 2.13
N PHE A 162 17.81 -5.44 1.88
CA PHE A 162 16.47 -4.94 2.24
C PHE A 162 15.34 -5.51 1.38
N THR A 163 15.65 -6.17 0.26
CA THR A 163 14.63 -6.87 -0.54
C THR A 163 13.99 -8.01 0.26
N ALA A 164 14.77 -8.72 1.09
CA ALA A 164 14.25 -9.78 1.95
C ALA A 164 13.31 -9.24 3.04
N LEU A 165 13.65 -8.07 3.60
CA LEU A 165 12.82 -7.35 4.57
C LEU A 165 11.53 -6.84 3.92
N GLY A 166 11.59 -6.36 2.68
CA GLY A 166 10.42 -5.94 1.91
C GLY A 166 9.37 -7.04 1.75
N GLY A 167 9.79 -8.31 1.63
CA GLY A 167 8.87 -9.45 1.59
C GLY A 167 8.19 -9.78 2.94
N GLY A 168 8.60 -9.13 4.03
CA GLY A 168 8.04 -9.30 5.37
C GLY A 168 7.19 -8.12 5.87
N THR A 169 6.96 -7.10 5.05
CA THR A 169 6.29 -5.86 5.48
C THR A 169 4.86 -6.08 5.94
N LEU A 170 4.14 -7.08 5.41
CA LEU A 170 2.82 -7.45 5.91
C LEU A 170 2.89 -7.98 7.36
N TYR A 171 3.93 -8.72 7.71
CA TYR A 171 4.14 -9.18 9.08
C TYR A 171 4.47 -8.01 10.00
N GLY A 172 5.34 -7.09 9.57
CA GLY A 172 5.60 -5.84 10.29
C GLY A 172 4.32 -5.04 10.51
N TYR A 173 3.50 -4.89 9.48
CA TYR A 173 2.21 -4.20 9.56
C TYR A 173 1.26 -4.85 10.57
N LEU A 174 1.08 -6.17 10.55
CA LEU A 174 0.17 -6.84 11.47
C LEU A 174 0.71 -6.90 12.90
N LEU A 175 2.01 -7.12 13.06
CA LEU A 175 2.62 -7.39 14.36
C LEU A 175 3.00 -6.11 15.12
N HIS A 176 3.26 -4.98 14.46
CA HIS A 176 3.67 -3.75 15.17
C HIS A 176 2.57 -3.16 16.06
N GLY A 177 1.30 -3.47 15.79
CA GLY A 177 0.18 -2.99 16.59
C GLY A 177 0.22 -3.50 18.03
N PHE A 178 0.75 -4.71 18.28
CA PHE A 178 0.89 -5.29 19.62
C PHE A 178 1.90 -4.52 20.50
N PRO A 179 3.17 -4.33 20.11
CA PRO A 179 4.11 -3.54 20.88
C PRO A 179 3.72 -2.05 20.95
N ALA A 180 3.11 -1.49 19.90
CA ALA A 180 2.61 -0.11 19.94
C ALA A 180 1.47 0.07 20.96
N LYS A 181 0.48 -0.83 20.99
CA LYS A 181 -0.55 -0.80 22.06
C LYS A 181 0.04 -1.10 23.43
N GLY A 182 0.98 -2.04 23.50
CA GLY A 182 1.67 -2.40 24.74
C GLY A 182 2.46 -1.24 25.35
N SER A 183 3.12 -0.42 24.52
CA SER A 183 3.87 0.76 24.99
C SER A 183 2.94 1.84 25.53
N VAL A 184 1.79 2.06 24.89
CA VAL A 184 0.75 2.98 25.39
C VAL A 184 0.15 2.47 26.70
N TYR A 185 -0.26 1.20 26.76
CA TYR A 185 -0.85 0.62 27.98
C TYR A 185 0.09 0.67 29.18
N ARG A 186 1.39 0.50 28.95
CA ARG A 186 2.42 0.58 30.00
C ARG A 186 2.93 2.00 30.26
N GLY A 187 2.32 3.03 29.69
CA GLY A 187 2.68 4.43 29.92
C GLY A 187 4.09 4.81 29.48
N TRP A 188 4.68 4.12 28.49
CA TRP A 188 6.07 4.35 28.08
C TRP A 188 6.32 5.79 27.61
N TYR A 189 5.30 6.43 27.05
CA TYR A 189 5.37 7.82 26.55
C TYR A 189 5.24 8.88 27.65
N GLU A 190 4.85 8.50 28.87
CA GLU A 190 4.70 9.42 30.00
C GLU A 190 6.05 9.74 30.67
N GLN A 191 7.11 9.04 30.26
CA GLN A 191 8.43 9.23 30.83
C GLN A 191 9.06 10.56 30.40
N PRO A 192 9.62 11.38 31.32
CA PRO A 192 10.10 12.73 31.01
C PRO A 192 11.14 12.82 29.90
N TRP A 193 11.98 11.80 29.75
CA TRP A 193 13.05 11.77 28.75
C TRP A 193 12.50 11.60 27.32
N VAL A 194 11.29 11.07 27.13
CA VAL A 194 10.71 10.79 25.81
C VAL A 194 10.40 12.08 25.04
N GLY A 195 9.97 13.13 25.75
CA GLY A 195 9.71 14.45 25.15
C GLY A 195 10.97 15.24 24.79
N SER A 196 12.15 14.80 25.23
CA SER A 196 13.41 15.44 24.85
C SER A 196 13.76 15.17 23.38
N PRO A 197 14.55 16.03 22.70
CA PRO A 197 15.00 15.79 21.33
C PRO A 197 15.71 14.44 21.17
N ALA A 198 16.55 14.06 22.15
CA ALA A 198 17.22 12.77 22.16
C ALA A 198 16.24 11.60 22.36
N GLY A 199 15.23 11.77 23.21
CA GLY A 199 14.16 10.80 23.43
C GLY A 199 13.34 10.54 22.16
N MET A 200 12.94 11.59 21.44
CA MET A 200 12.23 11.47 20.17
C MET A 200 13.04 10.70 19.12
N VAL A 201 14.34 11.00 19.00
CA VAL A 201 15.25 10.26 18.11
C VAL A 201 15.39 8.80 18.54
N ALA A 202 15.56 8.54 19.84
CA ALA A 202 15.71 7.20 20.39
C ALA A 202 14.45 6.35 20.17
N VAL A 203 13.26 6.91 20.43
CA VAL A 203 11.97 6.23 20.20
C VAL A 203 11.77 5.95 18.71
N THR A 204 12.11 6.91 17.83
CA THR A 204 12.01 6.72 16.38
C THR A 204 12.95 5.63 15.89
N ALA A 205 14.21 5.63 16.35
CA ALA A 205 15.19 4.61 16.02
C ALA A 205 14.76 3.23 16.54
N PHE A 206 14.24 3.16 17.77
CA PHE A 206 13.70 1.94 18.35
C PHE A 206 12.51 1.41 17.53
N ALA A 207 11.56 2.27 17.15
CA ALA A 207 10.42 1.88 16.31
C ALA A 207 10.89 1.35 14.94
N ALA A 208 11.84 2.03 14.30
CA ALA A 208 12.41 1.58 13.03
C ALA A 208 13.12 0.22 13.15
N LEU A 209 13.88 0.02 14.22
CA LEU A 209 14.53 -1.25 14.53
C LEU A 209 13.50 -2.36 14.78
N LEU A 210 12.50 -2.08 15.61
CA LEU A 210 11.43 -3.02 15.94
C LEU A 210 10.70 -3.50 14.69
N VAL A 211 10.24 -2.58 13.84
CA VAL A 211 9.57 -2.93 12.58
C VAL A 211 10.51 -3.72 11.67
N THR A 212 11.79 -3.35 11.61
CA THR A 212 12.80 -4.09 10.82
C THR A 212 12.94 -5.54 11.32
N VAL A 213 13.00 -5.74 12.64
CA VAL A 213 13.06 -7.06 13.28
C VAL A 213 11.79 -7.86 12.97
N LEU A 214 10.61 -7.25 13.05
CA LEU A 214 9.34 -7.91 12.74
C LEU A 214 9.25 -8.37 11.27
N CYS A 215 9.94 -7.69 10.35
CA CYS A 215 10.01 -8.07 8.94
C CYS A 215 11.01 -9.20 8.65
N THR A 216 11.77 -9.69 9.64
CA THR A 216 12.81 -10.71 9.43
C THR A 216 12.24 -12.11 9.18
N ALA A 217 13.05 -12.97 8.53
CA ALA A 217 12.66 -14.34 8.21
C ALA A 217 12.25 -15.21 9.42
N PRO A 218 12.89 -15.12 10.60
CA PRO A 218 12.46 -15.87 11.78
C PRO A 218 11.04 -15.55 12.23
N VAL A 219 10.69 -14.26 12.33
CA VAL A 219 9.35 -13.80 12.72
C VAL A 219 8.31 -14.26 11.70
N ARG A 220 8.62 -14.14 10.41
CA ARG A 220 7.76 -14.63 9.34
C ARG A 220 7.47 -16.11 9.46
N ARG A 221 8.48 -16.95 9.76
CA ARG A 221 8.30 -18.40 9.92
C ARG A 221 7.42 -18.72 11.13
N LEU A 222 7.61 -18.01 12.24
CA LEU A 222 6.85 -18.21 13.47
C LEU A 222 5.36 -17.86 13.29
N PHE A 223 5.08 -16.72 12.66
CA PHE A 223 3.71 -16.21 12.49
C PHE A 223 3.05 -16.60 11.16
N ARG A 224 3.72 -17.40 10.31
CA ARG A 224 3.20 -17.83 9.01
C ARG A 224 1.81 -18.45 9.12
N PHE A 225 1.57 -19.24 10.15
CA PHE A 225 0.27 -19.91 10.38
C PHE A 225 -0.90 -18.91 10.47
N ALA A 226 -0.69 -17.76 11.13
CA ALA A 226 -1.73 -16.77 11.32
C ALA A 226 -1.87 -15.82 10.12
N VAL A 227 -0.76 -15.43 9.50
CA VAL A 227 -0.74 -14.42 8.42
C VAL A 227 -1.00 -15.03 7.05
N GLU A 228 -0.51 -16.23 6.80
CA GLU A 228 -0.63 -16.95 5.53
C GLU A 228 -1.15 -18.39 5.77
N PRO A 229 -2.38 -18.56 6.28
CA PRO A 229 -2.96 -19.88 6.44
C PRO A 229 -3.12 -20.53 5.06
N ARG A 230 -2.52 -21.71 4.88
CA ARG A 230 -2.73 -22.51 3.67
C ARG A 230 -4.12 -23.12 3.74
N LEU A 231 -5.03 -22.60 2.93
CA LEU A 231 -6.41 -23.10 2.82
C LEU A 231 -6.54 -24.20 1.75
N ASP A 232 -5.44 -24.89 1.43
CA ASP A 232 -5.42 -25.98 0.44
C ASP A 232 -6.41 -27.10 0.80
N TRP A 233 -6.79 -27.22 2.07
CA TRP A 233 -7.81 -28.15 2.57
C TRP A 233 -9.26 -27.74 2.27
N LEU A 234 -9.51 -26.45 1.97
CA LEU A 234 -10.85 -25.92 1.71
C LEU A 234 -11.24 -26.04 0.23
N PHE A 235 -10.27 -26.09 -0.67
CA PHE A 235 -10.49 -26.14 -2.12
C PHE A 235 -10.26 -27.56 -2.64
N ARG A 236 -11.19 -28.11 -3.43
CA ARG A 236 -10.94 -29.35 -4.17
C ARG A 236 -9.88 -29.08 -5.23
N THR A 237 -8.76 -29.80 -5.17
CA THR A 237 -7.91 -30.03 -6.34
C THR A 237 -8.78 -30.65 -7.42
N ALA A 238 -8.97 -29.95 -8.54
CA ALA A 238 -9.50 -30.57 -9.74
C ALA A 238 -8.61 -31.79 -10.07
N PRO A 239 -9.20 -32.95 -10.43
CA PRO A 239 -8.40 -34.03 -10.99
C PRO A 239 -7.61 -33.45 -12.16
N ALA A 240 -6.29 -33.69 -12.18
CA ALA A 240 -5.53 -33.45 -13.39
C ALA A 240 -6.20 -34.28 -14.48
N ASP A 241 -6.81 -33.63 -15.47
CA ASP A 241 -7.32 -34.32 -16.66
C ASP A 241 -6.13 -35.07 -17.28
N GLY A 242 -6.12 -36.37 -17.05
CA GLY A 242 -5.21 -37.31 -17.67
C GLY A 242 -5.56 -37.41 -19.15
N GLY A 243 -4.54 -37.30 -20.00
CA GLY A 243 -4.62 -37.79 -21.38
C GLY A 243 -4.48 -36.73 -22.47
N ALA A 244 -3.32 -36.09 -22.57
CA ALA A 244 -2.77 -35.73 -23.86
C ALA A 244 -1.35 -36.31 -23.95
N SER A 245 -1.28 -37.57 -24.40
CA SER A 245 -0.02 -38.22 -24.78
C SER A 245 0.69 -37.35 -25.84
N PRO A 246 2.02 -37.18 -25.78
CA PRO A 246 2.74 -36.51 -26.85
C PRO A 246 2.71 -37.43 -28.07
N GLN A 247 1.94 -37.04 -29.09
CA GLN A 247 2.01 -37.61 -30.42
C GLN A 247 3.43 -37.34 -30.94
N ARG A 248 4.26 -38.39 -30.95
CA ARG A 248 5.54 -38.38 -31.67
C ARG A 248 5.20 -38.43 -33.15
N ASP A 249 5.43 -37.33 -33.86
CA ASP A 249 5.43 -37.34 -35.30
C ASP A 249 6.50 -38.33 -35.82
N PRO A 250 6.19 -39.16 -36.82
CA PRO A 250 7.17 -40.06 -37.41
C PRO A 250 8.21 -39.24 -38.19
N VAL A 251 9.48 -39.48 -37.89
CA VAL A 251 10.64 -38.91 -38.59
C VAL A 251 10.61 -39.32 -40.06
N SER A 252 10.46 -38.35 -40.97
CA SER A 252 10.62 -38.56 -42.41
C SER A 252 12.10 -38.88 -42.76
N PRO A 253 12.39 -39.86 -43.63
CA PRO A 253 13.76 -40.16 -44.06
C PRO A 253 14.32 -39.08 -45.01
N PRO A 254 15.65 -38.94 -45.15
CA PRO A 254 16.27 -37.90 -45.96
C PRO A 254 16.14 -38.18 -47.46
N GLU A 255 15.65 -37.21 -48.22
CA GLU A 255 15.66 -37.24 -49.68
C GLU A 255 17.10 -37.12 -50.21
N HIS A 256 17.52 -38.17 -50.92
CA HIS A 256 18.78 -38.21 -51.65
C HIS A 256 18.64 -37.42 -52.95
N LYS A 257 19.39 -36.31 -53.07
CA LYS A 257 19.52 -35.52 -54.29
C LYS A 257 20.08 -36.39 -55.43
N VAL A 258 19.28 -36.65 -56.46
CA VAL A 258 19.77 -37.12 -57.76
C VAL A 258 19.89 -35.90 -58.67
N ARG A 259 21.14 -35.55 -59.01
CA ARG A 259 21.47 -34.68 -60.14
C ARG A 259 21.41 -35.53 -61.42
N ALA A 260 20.70 -35.02 -62.42
CA ALA A 260 20.92 -35.30 -63.83
C ALA A 260 20.81 -33.96 -64.57
#